data_AF-A0A2N3BA11-F1
#
_entry.id   AF-A0A2N3BA11-F1
#
_cell.length_a   1.000
_cell.length_b   1.000
_cell.length_c   1.000
_cell.angle_alpha   90.00
_cell.angle_beta   90.00
_cell.angle_gamma   90.00
#
_symmetry.space_group_name_H-M   'P 1'
#
loop_
_entity.id
_entity.type
_entity.pdbx_description
1 polymer ?
#
loop_
_entity_poly.entity_id
_entity_poly.type
_entity_poly.pdbx_seq_one_letter_code
_entity_poly.pdbx_strand_id
1 'polypeptide(L)' 'MFVHFFHELKKANVPVSLREYLTLLEAMDADVIDRKVEDFYYLSRSALVKDE' A
#
# COMPACT_ATOMS: atom_id res chain seq x y z
N MET A 1 -5.33 -1.63 -11.01
CA MET A 1 -5.57 -0.53 -10.06
C MET A 1 -4.39 -0.37 -9.10
N PHE A 2 -4.08 -1.36 -8.24
CA PHE A 2 -2.96 -1.25 -7.28
C PHE A 2 -1.55 -1.32 -7.89
N VAL A 3 -1.35 -2.06 -8.99
CA VAL A 3 -0.07 -2.05 -9.72
C VAL A 3 0.25 -0.64 -10.26
N HIS A 4 -0.76 0.08 -10.76
CA HIS A 4 -0.58 1.46 -11.20
C HIS A 4 -0.23 2.38 -10.03
N PHE A 5 -0.92 2.24 -8.90
CA PHE A 5 -0.60 2.97 -7.66
C PHE A 5 0.86 2.74 -7.21
N PHE A 6 1.34 1.50 -7.20
CA PHE A 6 2.74 1.18 -6.89
C PHE A 6 3.73 1.88 -7.84
N HIS A 7 3.42 1.92 -9.14
CA HIS A 7 4.25 2.64 -10.10
C HIS A 7 4.22 4.16 -9.91
N GLU A 8 3.07 4.75 -9.57
CA GLU A 8 2.96 6.18 -9.27
C GLU A 8 3.75 6.57 -8.01
N LEU A 9 3.73 5.74 -6.96
CA LEU A 9 4.57 5.94 -5.78
C LEU A 9 6.07 5.92 -6.12
N LYS A 10 6.50 4.96 -6.95
CA LYS A 10 7.88 4.93 -7.45
C LYS A 10 8.24 6.16 -8.28
N LYS A 11 7.35 6.61 -9.16
CA LYS A 11 7.56 7.84 -9.95
C LYS A 11 7.65 9.08 -9.06
N ALA A 12 6.93 9.09 -7.95
CA ALA A 12 7.00 10.14 -6.93
C ALA A 12 8.22 10.02 -5.99
N ASN A 13 9.15 9.09 -6.24
CA ASN A 13 10.32 8.81 -5.41
C ASN A 13 10.01 8.38 -3.97
N VAL A 14 8.82 7.81 -3.74
CA VAL A 14 8.51 7.16 -2.46
C VAL A 14 9.26 5.83 -2.38
N PRO A 15 10.02 5.56 -1.30
CA PRO A 15 10.79 4.33 -1.16
C PRO A 15 9.83 3.16 -0.90
N VAL A 16 9.47 2.45 -1.97
CA VAL A 16 8.59 1.28 -1.92
C VAL A 16 9.23 0.07 -2.60
N SER A 17 9.07 -1.10 -2.00
CA SER A 17 9.56 -2.38 -2.48
C SER A 17 8.43 -3.30 -2.95
N LEU A 18 8.78 -4.30 -3.78
CA LEU A 18 7.81 -5.30 -4.20
C LEU A 18 7.25 -6.11 -3.02
N ARG A 19 8.08 -6.37 -1.99
CA ARG A 19 7.66 -7.12 -0.81
C ARG A 19 6.57 -6.37 -0.04
N GLU A 20 6.76 -5.07 0.16
CA GLU A 20 5.78 -4.21 0.82
C GLU A 20 4.47 -4.11 0.04
N TYR A 21 4.56 -4.06 -1.29
CA TYR A 21 3.38 -4.12 -2.15
C TYR A 21 2.62 -5.44 -2.00
N LEU A 22 3.32 -6.58 -1.93
CA LEU A 22 2.69 -7.88 -1.66
C LEU A 22 2.03 -7.91 -0.27
N THR A 23 2.65 -7.31 0.75
CA THR A 23 2.04 -7.18 2.08
C THR A 23 0.74 -6.38 2.05
N LEU A 24 0.67 -5.28 1.26
CA LEU A 24 -0.59 -4.54 1.10
C LEU A 24 -1.68 -5.41 0.46
N LEU A 25 -1.34 -6.20 -0.56
CA LEU A 25 -2.31 -7.10 -1.21
C LEU A 25 -2.80 -8.20 -0.26
N GLU A 26 -1.91 -8.80 0.54
CA GLU A 26 -2.28 -9.79 1.57
C GLU A 26 -3.25 -9.18 2.60
N ALA A 27 -3.00 -7.95 3.05
CA ALA A 27 -3.87 -7.28 4.01
C ALA A 27 -5.25 -6.93 3.40
N MET A 28 -5.28 -6.52 2.14
CA MET A 28 -6.53 -6.28 1.42
C MET A 28 -7.34 -7.57 1.22
N ASP A 29 -6.68 -8.70 0.96
CA ASP A 29 -7.32 -10.02 0.84
C ASP A 29 -7.87 -10.52 2.19
N ALA A 30 -7.19 -10.18 3.28
CA ALA A 30 -7.60 -10.50 4.64
C ALA A 30 -8.72 -9.61 5.21
N ASP A 31 -9.23 -8.64 4.44
CA ASP A 31 -10.35 -7.75 4.81
C ASP A 31 -10.16 -7.04 6.18
N VAL A 32 -8.93 -6.58 6.46
CA VAL A 32 -8.55 -6.01 7.77
C VAL A 32 -8.96 -4.55 7.98
N ILE A 33 -9.58 -3.93 6.98
CA ILE A 33 -10.05 -2.53 7.02
C ILE A 33 -11.48 -2.43 6.49
N ASP A 34 -12.22 -1.41 6.92
CA ASP A 34 -13.51 -1.10 6.30
C ASP A 34 -13.31 -0.57 4.86
N ARG A 35 -14.41 -0.50 4.11
CA ARG A 35 -14.45 0.07 2.76
C ARG A 35 -14.45 1.61 2.75
N LYS A 36 -13.56 2.23 3.54
CA LYS A 36 -13.35 3.67 3.60
C LYS A 36 -12.00 4.03 3.00
N VAL A 37 -11.92 5.21 2.38
CA VAL A 37 -10.69 5.68 1.72
C VAL A 37 -9.60 5.96 2.75
N GLU A 38 -9.98 6.49 3.92
CA GLU A 38 -9.10 6.77 5.03
C GLU A 38 -8.42 5.50 5.55
N ASP A 39 -9.18 4.42 5.73
CA ASP A 39 -8.63 3.15 6.21
C ASP A 39 -7.68 2.53 5.19
N PHE A 40 -8.00 2.63 3.90
CA PHE A 40 -7.08 2.23 2.83
C PHE A 40 -5.80 3.06 2.81
N TYR A 41 -5.89 4.37 3.06
CA TYR A 41 -4.73 5.25 3.14
C TYR A 41 -3.79 4.84 4.28
N TYR A 42 -4.32 4.64 5.48
CA TYR A 42 -3.51 4.24 6.63
C TYR A 42 -2.91 2.85 6.45
N LEU A 43 -3.68 1.88 5.94
CA LEU A 43 -3.16 0.55 5.63
C LEU A 43 -2.03 0.60 4.59
N SER A 44 -2.24 1.34 3.50
CA SER A 44 -1.25 1.50 2.44
C SER A 44 0.03 2.13 2.97
N ARG A 45 -0.08 3.19 3.79
CA ARG A 45 1.08 3.84 4.40
C ARG A 45 1.86 2.88 5.30
N SER A 46 1.18 2.16 6.18
CA SER A 46 1.81 1.19 7.09
C SER A 46 2.43 -0.02 6.38
N ALA A 47 1.86 -0.45 5.24
CA ALA A 47 2.37 -1.59 4.48
C ALA A 47 3.51 -1.21 3.53
N LEU A 48 3.42 -0.04 2.87
CA LEU A 48 4.29 0.39 1.77
C LEU A 48 5.53 1.16 2.19
N VAL A 49 5.50 1.84 3.33
CA VAL A 49 6.60 2.71 3.78
C VAL A 49 7.00 2.31 5.19
N LYS A 50 7.92 1.34 5.29
CA LYS A 50 8.34 0.78 6.60
C LYS A 50 9.47 1.55 7.29
N ASP A 51 10.07 2.52 6.60
CA ASP A 51 11.19 3.33 7.08
C ASP A 51 10.77 4.76 7.51
N GLU A 52 9.46 5.02 7.67
CA GLU A 52 8.91 6.30 8.19
C GLU A 52 8.93 6.43 9.71
#